data_AF-A0AAX3Z5J5-F1
#
_entry.id   AF-A0AAX3Z5J5-F1
#
_cell.length_a   1.000
_cell.length_b   1.000
_cell.length_c   1.000
_cell.angle_alpha   90.00
_cell.angle_beta   90.00
_cell.angle_gamma   90.00
#
_symmetry.space_group_name_H-M   'P 1'
#
loop_
_entity.id
_entity.type
_entity.pdbx_description
1 polymer ?
#
loop_
_entity_poly.entity_id
_entity_poly.type
_entity_poly.pdbx_seq_one_letter_code
_entity_poly.pdbx_strand_id
1 'polypeptide(L)'
;MNRLTAIISAVVICLIVSLGWLASHYHDNAITFKEQRDKATARAETAETVSNSVVTAMNLINDISRVTQNAKTELSQAGEQRVIYIRQALEGDQCAKQLVPAAAADSLREYADGLRAGARGTDKR
;
A
#
# COMPACT_ATOMS: atom_id res chain seq x y z
N MET A 1 2.34 27.36 -78.63
CA MET A 1 1.54 26.45 -77.77
C MET A 1 0.09 26.92 -77.81
N ASN A 2 -0.86 26.02 -78.10
CA ASN A 2 -2.27 26.39 -78.23
C ASN A 2 -2.88 26.63 -76.84
N ARG A 3 -3.77 27.63 -76.69
CA ARG A 3 -4.41 27.97 -75.40
C ARG A 3 -5.09 26.78 -74.73
N LEU A 4 -5.66 25.89 -75.56
CA LEU A 4 -6.28 24.64 -75.12
C LEU A 4 -5.29 23.71 -74.39
N THR A 5 -4.08 23.55 -74.93
CA THR A 5 -3.04 22.69 -74.34
C THR A 5 -2.59 23.22 -72.98
N ALA A 6 -2.51 24.55 -72.82
CA ALA A 6 -2.17 25.19 -71.56
C ALA A 6 -3.25 25.00 -70.48
N ILE A 7 -4.53 25.08 -70.85
CA ILE A 7 -5.65 24.86 -69.93
C ILE A 7 -5.67 23.39 -69.46
N ILE A 8 -5.52 22.45 -70.38
CA ILE A 8 -5.48 21.01 -70.03
C ILE A 8 -4.31 20.71 -69.10
N SER A 9 -3.10 21.24 -69.39
CA SER A 9 -1.96 21.05 -68.50
C SER A 9 -2.18 21.65 -67.11
N ALA A 10 -2.83 22.82 -67.02
CA ALA A 10 -3.12 23.46 -65.75
C ALA A 10 -4.10 22.62 -64.91
N VAL A 11 -5.15 22.07 -65.53
CA VAL A 11 -6.12 21.19 -64.85
C VAL A 11 -5.45 19.91 -64.35
N VAL A 12 -4.60 19.28 -65.16
CA VAL A 12 -3.88 18.05 -64.76
C VAL A 12 -2.96 18.31 -63.57
N ILE A 13 -2.21 19.42 -63.58
CA ILE A 13 -1.37 19.81 -62.45
C ILE A 13 -2.21 20.06 -61.19
N CYS A 14 -3.34 20.76 -61.34
CA CYS A 14 -4.26 21.02 -60.22
C CYS A 14 -4.80 19.72 -59.60
N LEU A 15 -5.16 18.74 -60.43
CA LEU A 15 -5.62 17.43 -59.97
C LEU A 15 -4.53 16.69 -59.19
N ILE A 16 -3.30 16.66 -59.70
CA ILE A 16 -2.18 15.99 -59.02
C ILE A 16 -1.90 16.62 -57.66
N VAL A 17 -1.89 17.95 -57.56
CA VAL A 17 -1.66 18.65 -56.29
C VAL A 17 -2.79 18.39 -55.30
N SER A 18 -4.05 18.43 -55.75
CA SER A 18 -5.21 18.17 -54.88
C SER A 18 -5.23 16.74 -54.33
N LEU A 19 -4.83 15.75 -55.14
CA LEU A 19 -4.72 14.36 -54.73
C LEU A 19 -3.58 14.14 -53.73
N GLY A 20 -2.42 14.78 -53.94
CA GLY A 20 -1.30 14.72 -53.01
C GLY A 20 -1.63 15.32 -51.64
N TRP A 21 -2.33 16.46 -51.62
CA TRP A 21 -2.78 17.09 -50.38
C TRP A 21 -3.77 16.18 -49.62
N LEU A 22 -4.74 15.62 -50.33
CA LEU A 22 -5.75 14.76 -49.72
C LEU A 22 -5.09 13.50 -49.13
N ALA A 23 -4.17 12.88 -49.86
CA ALA A 23 -3.42 11.72 -49.37
C ALA A 23 -2.61 12.04 -48.11
N SER A 24 -1.92 13.19 -48.07
CA SER A 24 -1.18 13.64 -46.88
C SER A 24 -2.10 13.87 -45.69
N HIS A 25 -3.23 14.56 -45.91
CA HIS A 25 -4.18 14.87 -44.84
C HIS A 25 -4.79 13.61 -44.20
N TYR A 26 -5.10 12.59 -45.01
CA TYR A 26 -5.56 11.30 -44.48
C TYR A 26 -4.45 10.50 -43.79
N HIS A 27 -3.20 10.64 -44.22
CA HIS A 27 -2.06 9.97 -43.59
C HIS A 27 -1.76 10.54 -42.20
N ASP A 28 -1.79 11.86 -42.05
CA ASP A 28 -1.59 12.55 -40.77
C ASP A 28 -2.66 12.15 -39.74
N ASN A 29 -3.90 11.97 -40.19
CA ASN A 29 -4.98 11.46 -39.34
C ASN A 29 -4.72 10.01 -38.87
N ALA A 30 -4.20 9.13 -39.72
CA ALA A 30 -3.88 7.76 -39.30
C ALA A 30 -2.73 7.71 -38.28
N ILE A 31 -1.73 8.58 -38.42
CA ILE A 31 -0.58 8.66 -37.51
C ILE A 31 -1.03 9.16 -36.13
N THR A 32 -1.86 10.21 -36.09
CA THR A 32 -2.37 10.76 -34.82
C THR A 32 -3.23 9.76 -34.04
N PHE A 33 -4.10 8.99 -34.71
CA PHE A 33 -4.87 7.93 -34.04
C PHE A 33 -3.99 6.80 -33.51
N LYS A 34 -2.92 6.45 -34.23
CA LYS A 34 -1.95 5.45 -33.77
C LYS A 34 -1.18 5.95 -32.54
N GLU A 35 -0.72 7.20 -32.56
CA GLU A 35 -0.02 7.81 -31.43
C GLU A 35 -0.91 7.93 -30.18
N GLN A 36 -2.18 8.30 -30.35
CA GLN A 36 -3.15 8.32 -29.25
C GLN A 36 -3.36 6.93 -28.64
N ARG A 37 -3.46 5.89 -29.48
CA ARG A 37 -3.58 4.50 -29.02
C ARG A 37 -2.33 4.04 -28.29
N ASP A 38 -1.14 4.32 -28.81
CA ASP A 38 0.12 3.93 -28.18
C ASP A 38 0.26 4.62 -26.82
N LYS A 39 -0.12 5.90 -26.73
CA LYS A 39 -0.18 6.64 -25.46
C LYS A 39 -1.21 6.08 -24.49
N ALA A 40 -2.39 5.69 -24.97
CA ALA A 40 -3.43 5.06 -24.14
C ALA A 40 -3.00 3.68 -23.64
N THR A 41 -2.33 2.90 -24.49
CA THR A 41 -1.80 1.56 -24.16
C THR A 41 -0.69 1.68 -23.13
N ALA A 42 0.27 2.60 -23.31
CA ALA A 42 1.31 2.86 -22.34
C ALA A 42 0.73 3.34 -20.99
N ARG A 43 -0.33 4.15 -20.99
CA ARG A 43 -1.05 4.53 -19.76
C ARG A 43 -1.77 3.37 -19.10
N ALA A 44 -2.34 2.46 -19.89
CA ALA A 44 -2.99 1.26 -19.37
C ALA A 44 -1.97 0.28 -18.78
N GLU A 45 -0.84 0.05 -19.46
CA GLU A 45 0.27 -0.79 -18.98
C GLU A 45 0.90 -0.23 -17.70
N THR A 46 1.10 1.09 -17.64
CA THR A 46 1.56 1.76 -16.41
C THR A 46 0.52 1.69 -15.29
N ALA A 47 -0.78 1.79 -15.60
CA ALA A 47 -1.83 1.59 -14.61
C ALA A 47 -1.95 0.12 -14.14
N GLU A 48 -1.73 -0.84 -15.03
CA GLU A 48 -1.76 -2.27 -14.74
C GLU A 48 -0.59 -2.70 -13.85
N THR A 49 0.63 -2.22 -14.16
CA THR A 49 1.81 -2.45 -13.34
C THR A 49 1.66 -1.84 -11.94
N VAL A 50 1.11 -0.63 -11.83
CA VAL A 50 0.79 -0.02 -10.53
C VAL A 50 -0.31 -0.82 -9.82
N SER A 51 -1.37 -1.22 -10.52
CA SER A 51 -2.49 -1.95 -9.90
C SER A 51 -2.07 -3.31 -9.34
N ASN A 52 -1.24 -4.06 -10.06
CA ASN A 52 -0.70 -5.32 -9.56
C ASN A 52 0.12 -5.13 -8.28
N SER A 53 0.97 -4.10 -8.22
CA SER A 53 1.75 -3.80 -7.00
C SER A 53 0.87 -3.43 -5.80
N VAL A 54 -0.21 -2.66 -6.03
CA VAL A 54 -1.15 -2.23 -4.98
C VAL A 54 -2.01 -3.39 -4.50
N VAL A 55 -2.51 -4.25 -5.39
CA VAL A 55 -3.28 -5.45 -5.03
C VAL A 55 -2.40 -6.42 -4.23
N THR A 56 -1.15 -6.65 -4.66
CA THR A 56 -0.20 -7.47 -3.89
C THR A 56 0.06 -6.87 -2.50
N ALA A 57 0.25 -5.57 -2.39
CA ALA A 57 0.44 -4.90 -1.10
C ALA A 57 -0.80 -5.02 -0.20
N MET A 58 -2.01 -4.83 -0.73
CA MET A 58 -3.26 -5.00 0.02
C MET A 58 -3.44 -6.43 0.54
N ASN A 59 -3.17 -7.44 -0.29
CA ASN A 59 -3.24 -8.84 0.10
C ASN A 59 -2.23 -9.16 1.22
N LEU A 60 -1.00 -8.67 1.10
CA LEU A 60 0.02 -8.82 2.12
C LEU A 60 -0.39 -8.17 3.46
N ILE A 61 -0.91 -6.95 3.43
CA ILE A 61 -1.38 -6.25 4.63
C ILE A 61 -2.54 -7.01 5.30
N ASN A 62 -3.49 -7.53 4.51
CA ASN A 62 -4.59 -8.32 5.02
C ASN A 62 -4.08 -9.61 5.69
N ASP A 63 -3.16 -10.32 5.04
CA ASP A 63 -2.55 -11.54 5.57
C ASP A 63 -1.79 -11.28 6.88
N ILE A 64 -0.97 -10.23 6.94
CA ILE A 64 -0.25 -9.85 8.16
C ILE A 64 -1.26 -9.52 9.28
N SER A 65 -2.30 -8.75 8.97
CA SER A 65 -3.34 -8.41 9.95
C SER A 65 -4.06 -9.66 10.46
N ARG A 66 -4.42 -10.60 9.57
CA ARG A 66 -5.09 -11.85 9.94
C ARG A 66 -4.21 -12.71 10.85
N VAL A 67 -2.95 -12.94 10.46
CA VAL A 67 -1.99 -13.70 11.28
C VAL A 67 -1.78 -13.03 12.64
N THR A 68 -1.64 -11.70 12.67
CA THR A 68 -1.47 -10.94 13.91
C THR A 68 -2.70 -11.06 14.82
N GLN A 69 -3.91 -10.98 14.28
CA GLN A 69 -5.15 -11.15 15.05
C GLN A 69 -5.26 -12.57 15.61
N ASN A 70 -4.98 -13.59 14.79
CA ASN A 70 -5.00 -14.98 15.23
C ASN A 70 -4.00 -15.23 16.36
N ALA A 71 -2.77 -14.74 16.22
CA ALA A 71 -1.75 -14.84 17.27
C ALA A 71 -2.23 -14.14 18.56
N LYS A 72 -2.87 -12.97 18.45
CA LYS A 72 -3.43 -12.27 19.61
C LYS A 72 -4.51 -13.08 20.31
N THR A 73 -5.42 -13.72 19.56
CA THR A 73 -6.48 -14.57 20.13
C THR A 73 -5.92 -15.82 20.79
N GLU A 74 -4.89 -16.44 20.18
CA GLU A 74 -4.22 -17.62 20.75
C GLU A 74 -3.48 -17.26 22.04
N LEU A 75 -2.76 -16.13 22.05
CA LEU A 75 -2.10 -15.61 23.25
C LEU A 75 -3.10 -15.27 24.36
N SER A 76 -4.25 -14.66 24.05
CA SER A 76 -5.27 -14.37 25.08
C SER A 76 -5.83 -15.66 25.67
N GLN A 77 -6.14 -16.65 24.83
CA GLN A 77 -6.67 -17.93 25.28
C GLN A 77 -5.65 -18.71 26.12
N ALA A 78 -4.39 -18.77 25.68
CA ALA A 78 -3.31 -19.40 26.44
C ALA A 78 -3.04 -18.66 27.77
N GLY A 79 -3.17 -17.33 27.79
CA GLY A 79 -3.10 -16.52 28.99
C GLY A 79 -4.23 -16.84 29.98
N GLU A 80 -5.47 -16.92 29.50
CA GLU A 80 -6.63 -17.32 30.32
C GLU A 80 -6.44 -18.72 30.92
N GLN A 81 -5.98 -19.70 30.12
CA GLN A 81 -5.68 -21.04 30.62
C GLN A 81 -4.61 -21.02 31.71
N ARG A 82 -3.54 -20.22 31.56
CA ARG A 82 -2.51 -20.08 32.59
C ARG A 82 -3.07 -19.47 33.87
N VAL A 83 -3.93 -18.45 33.77
CA VAL A 83 -4.57 -17.84 34.94
C VAL A 83 -5.44 -18.85 35.68
N ILE A 84 -6.23 -19.65 34.96
CA ILE A 84 -7.08 -20.70 35.56
C ILE A 84 -6.22 -21.75 36.25
N TYR A 85 -5.16 -22.23 35.59
CA TYR A 85 -4.22 -23.19 36.17
C TYR A 85 -3.58 -22.69 37.47
N ILE A 86 -3.09 -21.44 37.46
CA ILE A 86 -2.48 -20.84 38.65
C ILE A 86 -3.50 -20.69 39.77
N ARG A 87 -4.73 -20.23 39.47
CA ARG A 87 -5.80 -20.15 40.47
C ARG A 87 -6.09 -21.51 41.09
N GLN A 88 -6.21 -22.55 40.27
CA GLN A 88 -6.44 -23.92 40.73
C GLN A 88 -5.31 -24.40 41.66
N ALA A 89 -4.04 -24.14 41.29
CA ALA A 89 -2.89 -24.50 42.12
C ALA A 89 -2.87 -23.77 43.48
N LEU A 90 -3.45 -22.58 43.56
CA LEU A 90 -3.51 -21.75 44.76
C LEU A 90 -4.79 -21.95 45.60
N GLU A 91 -5.76 -22.76 45.16
CA GLU A 91 -7.03 -22.93 45.88
C GLU A 91 -6.88 -23.45 47.32
N GLY A 92 -5.83 -24.24 47.59
CA GLY A 92 -5.54 -24.80 48.91
C GLY A 92 -4.73 -23.89 49.83
N ASP A 93 -4.16 -22.80 49.32
CA ASP A 93 -3.29 -21.90 50.10
C ASP A 93 -4.10 -20.73 50.67
N GLN A 94 -4.16 -20.63 52.01
CA GLN A 94 -4.85 -19.53 52.70
C GLN A 94 -4.12 -18.19 52.54
N CYS A 95 -2.79 -18.20 52.45
CA CYS A 95 -1.98 -16.99 52.27
C CYS A 95 -2.22 -16.36 50.89
N ALA A 96 -2.49 -17.17 49.87
CA ALA A 96 -2.74 -16.70 48.50
C ALA A 96 -4.11 -16.00 48.32
N LYS A 97 -5.06 -16.23 49.21
CA LYS A 97 -6.41 -15.61 49.18
C LYS A 97 -6.47 -14.28 49.92
N GLN A 98 -5.46 -13.98 50.74
CA GLN A 98 -5.44 -12.79 51.55
C GLN A 98 -4.91 -11.60 50.73
N LEU A 99 -5.68 -10.50 50.70
CA LEU A 99 -5.22 -9.30 50.02
C LEU A 99 -3.96 -8.76 50.70
N VAL A 100 -2.96 -8.40 49.90
CA VAL A 100 -1.80 -7.67 50.39
C VAL A 100 -2.27 -6.32 50.94
N PRO A 101 -1.97 -5.96 52.21
CA PRO A 101 -2.35 -4.68 52.78
C PRO A 101 -1.83 -3.52 51.92
N ALA A 102 -2.67 -2.52 51.66
CA ALA A 102 -2.35 -1.41 50.77
C ALA A 102 -1.03 -0.72 51.15
N ALA A 103 -0.80 -0.47 52.44
CA ALA A 103 0.43 0.15 52.93
C ALA A 103 1.70 -0.65 52.58
N ALA A 104 1.63 -1.99 52.61
CA ALA A 104 2.76 -2.86 52.22
C ALA A 104 2.96 -2.85 50.69
N ALA A 105 1.87 -2.88 49.93
CA ALA A 105 1.92 -2.79 48.46
C ALA A 105 2.48 -1.43 47.99
N ASP A 106 2.09 -0.34 48.65
CA ASP A 106 2.55 1.01 48.35
C ASP A 106 4.03 1.17 48.70
N SER A 107 4.47 0.66 49.85
CA SER A 107 5.89 0.64 50.24
C SER A 107 6.76 -0.11 49.21
N LEU A 108 6.27 -1.26 48.72
CA LEU A 108 6.96 -2.03 47.68
C LEU A 108 6.99 -1.30 46.33
N ARG A 109 5.91 -0.61 45.97
CA ARG A 109 5.86 0.25 44.77
C ARG A 109 6.87 1.38 44.85
N GLU A 110 6.88 2.12 45.96
CA GLU A 110 7.77 3.24 46.18
C GLU A 110 9.25 2.80 46.15
N TYR A 111 9.57 1.66 46.75
CA TYR A 111 10.91 1.06 46.65
C TYR A 111 11.29 0.71 45.20
N ALA A 112 10.40 0.07 44.44
CA ALA A 112 10.64 -0.30 43.05
C ALA A 112 10.81 0.92 42.13
N ASP A 113 10.03 1.98 42.36
CA ASP A 113 10.16 3.24 41.62
C ASP A 113 11.45 3.98 42.00
N GLY A 114 11.87 3.92 43.26
CA GLY A 114 13.18 4.38 43.71
C GLY A 114 14.35 3.68 42.99
N LEU A 115 14.28 2.36 42.80
CA LEU A 115 15.27 1.61 42.03
C LEU A 115 15.32 2.06 40.55
N ARG A 116 14.16 2.31 39.92
CA ARG A 116 14.09 2.81 38.53
C ARG A 116 14.61 4.24 38.39
N ALA A 117 14.37 5.09 39.37
CA ALA A 117 14.88 6.45 39.40
C ALA A 117 16.40 6.47 39.61
N GLY A 118 16.92 5.64 40.53
CA GLY A 118 18.35 5.49 40.78
C GLY A 118 19.13 4.96 39.57
N ALA A 119 18.55 4.03 38.80
CA ALA A 119 19.16 3.53 37.55
C ALA A 119 19.19 4.57 36.40
N ARG A 120 18.39 5.66 36.48
CA ARG A 120 18.44 6.80 35.55
C ARG A 120 19.34 7.94 36.02
N GLY A 121 19.94 7.82 37.21
CA GLY A 121 20.83 8.82 37.79
C GLY A 121 22.27 8.69 37.27
N THR A 122 22.64 9.60 36.37
CA THR A 122 24.00 9.98 35.97
C THR A 122 24.85 8.94 35.24
N ASP A 123 24.66 8.85 33.92
CA ASP A 123 25.81 8.92 33.01
C ASP A 123 26.04 10.39 32.67
N LYS A 124 26.88 11.05 33.47
CA LYS A 124 27.53 12.30 33.10
C LYS A 124 29.02 12.00 33.04
N ARG A 125 29.46 11.47 31.91
CA ARG A 125 30.86 11.52 31.51
C ARG A 125 30.98 12.22 30.17
#